data_AF-A0AB39U5E0-F1
#
_entry.id   AF-A0AB39U5E0-F1
#
_cell.length_a   1.000
_cell.length_b   1.000
_cell.length_c   1.000
_cell.angle_alpha   90.00
_cell.angle_beta   90.00
_cell.angle_gamma   90.00
#
_symmetry.space_group_name_H-M   'P 1'
#
loop_
_entity.id
_entity.type
_entity.pdbx_description
1 polymer ?
#
loop_
_entity_poly.entity_id
_entity_poly.type
_entity_poly.pdbx_seq_one_letter_code
_entity_poly.pdbx_strand_id
1 'polypeptide(L)'
;MPRKNDAAGTAARILDVAFALFIKQGFEQTTVADIVRELGMSKGAIFYHFESKEAILSAVVSRLIDEIADRATLIADDEALTVDEKMREALLTLNISQGAGDKVIDELREPSNARLYQTALIQIIQSIAPLLAKIVQQGVSEGIYTTAYPLETIELLLAADQNLFNSGAFTWTLDELTARVRAFIRMIELTLGAQEGSFDMILNNLDEQSERMCREHKGTNENTAETRTEEQAEGVQAKRDRT
;
A
#
# COMPACT_ATOMS: atom_id res chain seq x y z
N MET A 1 6.38 -35.18 21.07
CA MET A 1 6.72 -34.64 19.75
C MET A 1 5.77 -33.47 19.48
N PRO A 2 6.24 -32.25 19.20
CA PRO A 2 5.34 -31.16 18.84
C PRO A 2 4.78 -31.40 17.44
N ARG A 3 3.50 -31.07 17.25
CA ARG A 3 2.72 -31.40 16.06
C ARG A 3 3.03 -30.39 14.95
N LYS A 4 2.98 -30.83 13.70
CA LYS A 4 3.19 -29.99 12.49
C LYS A 4 2.32 -28.71 12.44
N ASN A 5 1.22 -28.66 13.22
CA ASN A 5 0.36 -27.49 13.43
C ASN A 5 0.97 -26.39 14.32
N ASP A 6 1.91 -26.71 15.20
CA ASP A 6 2.51 -25.74 16.13
C ASP A 6 3.48 -24.80 15.39
N ALA A 7 4.13 -25.30 14.33
CA ALA A 7 5.08 -24.54 13.53
C ALA A 7 4.41 -23.45 12.68
N ALA A 8 3.27 -23.75 12.05
CA ALA A 8 2.51 -22.78 11.26
C ALA A 8 1.93 -21.67 12.15
N GLY A 9 1.37 -22.03 13.32
CA GLY A 9 0.89 -21.06 14.29
C GLY A 9 2.00 -20.19 14.90
N THR A 10 3.19 -20.74 15.07
CA THR A 10 4.36 -19.98 15.56
C THR A 10 4.86 -18.99 14.51
N ALA A 11 4.97 -19.39 13.24
CA ALA A 11 5.36 -18.49 12.16
C ALA A 11 4.40 -17.31 12.03
N ALA A 12 3.08 -17.54 12.07
CA ALA A 12 2.09 -16.47 12.03
C ALA A 12 2.26 -15.47 13.19
N ARG A 13 2.44 -15.95 14.41
CA ARG A 13 2.71 -15.09 15.58
C ARG A 13 3.97 -14.25 15.43
N ILE A 14 5.02 -14.81 14.82
CA ILE A 14 6.25 -14.07 14.52
C ILE A 14 5.94 -12.92 13.55
N LEU A 15 5.20 -13.18 12.48
CA LEU A 15 4.82 -12.17 11.50
C LEU A 15 3.92 -11.09 12.11
N ASP A 16 2.98 -11.43 13.01
CA ASP A 16 2.12 -10.46 13.70
C ASP A 16 2.92 -9.47 14.55
N VAL A 17 3.84 -10.00 15.36
CA VAL A 17 4.71 -9.17 16.20
C VAL A 17 5.68 -8.34 15.36
N ALA A 18 6.28 -8.95 14.33
CA ALA A 18 7.18 -8.24 13.44
C ALA A 18 6.47 -7.09 12.71
N PHE A 19 5.29 -7.34 12.15
CA PHE A 19 4.47 -6.32 11.51
C PHE A 19 4.14 -5.17 12.47
N ALA A 20 3.70 -5.47 13.70
CA ALA A 20 3.40 -4.46 14.70
C ALA A 20 4.63 -3.60 15.06
N LEU A 21 5.81 -4.23 15.19
CA LEU A 21 7.06 -3.52 15.45
C LEU A 21 7.49 -2.66 14.26
N PHE A 22 7.43 -3.18 13.03
CA PHE A 22 7.76 -2.43 11.82
C PHE A 22 6.90 -1.16 11.68
N ILE A 23 5.60 -1.24 11.96
CA ILE A 23 4.71 -0.07 11.93
C ILE A 23 5.03 0.94 13.05
N LYS A 24 5.39 0.43 14.23
CA LYS A 24 5.59 1.25 15.43
C LYS A 24 6.89 2.05 15.37
N GLN A 25 7.99 1.43 14.93
CA GLN A 25 9.33 2.02 15.03
C GLN A 25 10.15 1.95 13.73
N GLY A 26 9.61 1.37 12.65
CA GLY A 26 10.32 1.17 11.38
C GLY A 26 11.08 -0.17 11.34
N PHE A 27 11.38 -0.64 10.13
CA PHE A 27 12.09 -1.91 9.95
C PHE A 27 13.55 -1.80 10.35
N GLU A 28 14.23 -0.71 9.99
CA GLU A 28 15.65 -0.52 10.34
C GLU A 28 15.88 -0.52 11.85
N GLN A 29 15.01 0.13 12.62
CA GLN A 29 15.12 0.20 14.08
C GLN A 29 14.62 -1.06 14.80
N THR A 30 13.96 -1.98 14.11
CA THR A 30 13.49 -3.25 14.68
C THR A 30 14.59 -4.29 14.59
N THR A 31 14.94 -4.92 15.71
CA THR A 31 15.89 -6.03 15.76
C THR A 31 15.18 -7.37 15.95
N VAL A 32 15.82 -8.46 15.53
CA VAL A 32 15.33 -9.82 15.87
C VAL A 32 15.26 -10.03 17.39
N ALA A 33 16.09 -9.32 18.17
CA ALA A 33 16.03 -9.37 19.64
C ALA A 33 14.76 -8.72 20.19
N ASP A 34 14.23 -7.67 19.56
CA ASP A 34 12.95 -7.06 19.92
C ASP A 34 11.80 -8.03 19.70
N ILE A 35 11.77 -8.69 18.54
CA ILE A 35 10.77 -9.71 18.20
C ILE A 35 10.83 -10.89 19.20
N VAL A 36 12.04 -11.36 19.51
CA VAL A 36 12.31 -12.39 20.52
C VAL A 36 11.75 -11.99 21.89
N ARG A 37 12.04 -10.77 22.33
CA ARG A 37 11.61 -10.23 23.62
C ARG A 37 10.10 -10.15 23.73
N GLU A 38 9.43 -9.67 22.69
CA GLU A 38 7.97 -9.53 22.65
C GLU A 38 7.26 -10.90 22.65
N LEU A 39 7.82 -11.89 21.95
CA LEU A 39 7.22 -13.23 21.86
C LEU A 39 7.58 -14.17 23.03
N GLY A 40 8.57 -13.81 23.84
CA GLY A 40 9.14 -14.70 24.87
C GLY A 40 9.80 -15.96 24.29
N MET A 41 10.26 -15.90 23.04
CA MET A 41 10.85 -17.03 22.31
C MET A 41 12.38 -16.98 22.36
N SER A 42 13.06 -18.09 22.03
CA SER A 42 14.51 -18.04 21.83
C SER A 42 14.85 -17.52 20.43
N LYS A 43 16.03 -16.89 20.28
CA LYS A 43 16.54 -16.47 18.96
C LYS A 43 16.63 -17.65 17.97
N GLY A 44 16.99 -18.83 18.45
CA GLY A 44 17.02 -20.05 17.64
C GLY A 44 15.63 -20.51 17.18
N ALA A 45 14.58 -20.27 17.97
CA ALA A 45 13.21 -20.57 17.58
C ALA A 45 12.71 -19.64 16.47
N ILE A 46 13.10 -18.35 16.47
CA ILE A 46 12.78 -17.44 15.36
C ILE A 46 13.53 -17.88 14.08
N PHE A 47 14.83 -18.16 14.18
CA PHE A 47 15.64 -18.57 13.03
C PHE A 47 15.28 -19.94 12.45
N TYR A 48 14.56 -20.77 13.21
CA TYR A 48 13.97 -22.00 12.67
C TYR A 48 12.90 -21.69 11.62
N HIS A 49 12.19 -20.56 11.73
CA HIS A 49 11.14 -20.15 10.81
C HIS A 49 11.61 -19.18 9.73
N PHE A 50 12.50 -18.25 10.08
CA PHE A 50 12.95 -17.20 9.17
C PHE A 50 14.46 -17.02 9.28
N GLU A 51 15.17 -17.15 8.16
CA GLU A 51 16.64 -17.14 8.12
C GLU A 51 17.25 -15.77 8.48
N SER A 52 16.49 -14.69 8.31
CA SER A 52 16.95 -13.33 8.59
C SER A 52 15.80 -12.36 8.90
N LYS A 53 16.13 -11.12 9.29
CA LYS A 53 15.14 -10.04 9.50
C LYS A 53 14.44 -9.68 8.18
N GLU A 54 15.20 -9.68 7.08
CA GLU A 54 14.71 -9.44 5.73
C GLU A 54 13.78 -10.57 5.26
N ALA A 55 14.05 -11.83 5.65
CA ALA A 55 13.13 -12.94 5.38
C ALA A 55 11.79 -12.76 6.14
N ILE A 56 11.83 -12.22 7.35
CA ILE A 56 10.60 -11.85 8.10
C ILE A 56 9.86 -10.73 7.37
N LEU A 57 10.54 -9.66 6.95
CA LEU A 57 9.92 -8.57 6.18
C LEU A 57 9.30 -9.09 4.88
N SER A 58 10.02 -9.94 4.13
CA SER A 58 9.50 -10.57 2.93
C SER A 58 8.20 -11.33 3.20
N ALA A 59 8.17 -12.14 4.26
CA ALA A 59 6.99 -12.92 4.61
C ALA A 59 5.83 -12.03 5.10
N VAL A 60 6.12 -10.92 5.80
CA VAL A 60 5.11 -9.91 6.16
C VAL A 60 4.51 -9.28 4.89
N VAL A 61 5.35 -8.86 3.94
CA VAL A 61 4.91 -8.26 2.68
C VAL A 61 4.08 -9.25 1.85
N SER A 62 4.55 -10.50 1.69
CA SER A 62 3.78 -11.53 1.00
C SER A 62 2.41 -11.75 1.64
N ARG A 63 2.33 -11.80 2.97
CA ARG A 63 1.05 -11.91 3.67
C ARG A 63 0.11 -10.75 3.40
N LEU A 64 0.62 -9.51 3.35
CA LEU A 64 -0.19 -8.33 3.01
C LEU A 64 -0.71 -8.41 1.57
N ILE A 65 0.11 -8.88 0.62
CA ILE A 65 -0.31 -9.09 -0.77
C ILE A 65 -1.40 -10.16 -0.84
N ASP A 66 -1.24 -11.27 -0.12
CA ASP A 66 -2.22 -12.35 -0.08
C ASP A 66 -3.55 -11.87 0.52
N GLU A 67 -3.52 -11.06 1.60
CA GLU A 67 -4.74 -10.45 2.19
C GLU A 67 -5.46 -9.50 1.22
N ILE A 68 -4.72 -8.79 0.37
CA ILE A 68 -5.29 -7.94 -0.68
C ILE A 68 -5.91 -8.82 -1.78
N ALA A 69 -5.21 -9.86 -2.21
CA ALA A 69 -5.67 -10.81 -3.23
C ALA A 69 -6.93 -11.56 -2.78
N ASP A 70 -7.01 -11.98 -1.51
CA ASP A 70 -8.18 -12.64 -0.94
C ASP A 70 -9.41 -11.71 -0.98
N ARG A 71 -9.24 -10.44 -0.59
CA ARG A 71 -10.32 -9.44 -0.69
C ARG A 71 -10.74 -9.17 -2.13
N ALA A 72 -9.78 -9.02 -3.03
CA ALA A 72 -10.06 -8.83 -4.46
C ALA A 72 -10.77 -10.05 -5.07
N THR A 73 -10.47 -11.26 -4.59
CA THR A 73 -11.14 -12.49 -5.01
C THR A 73 -12.60 -12.48 -4.59
N LEU A 74 -12.89 -12.10 -3.34
CA LEU A 74 -14.28 -11.98 -2.86
C LEU A 74 -15.09 -10.99 -3.70
N ILE A 75 -14.50 -9.85 -4.07
CA ILE A 75 -15.13 -8.84 -4.95
C ILE A 75 -15.37 -9.42 -6.35
N ALA A 76 -14.35 -10.04 -6.94
CA ALA A 76 -14.45 -10.61 -8.29
C ALA A 76 -15.53 -11.71 -8.39
N ASP A 77 -15.69 -12.48 -7.31
CA ASP A 77 -16.62 -13.61 -7.21
C ASP A 77 -18.03 -13.22 -6.76
N ASP A 78 -18.25 -11.97 -6.34
CA ASP A 78 -19.55 -11.51 -5.87
C ASP A 78 -20.55 -11.36 -7.03
N GLU A 79 -21.54 -12.24 -7.11
CA GLU A 79 -22.58 -12.21 -8.14
C GLU A 79 -23.58 -11.05 -7.97
N ALA A 80 -23.61 -10.39 -6.80
CA ALA A 80 -24.49 -9.26 -6.56
C ALA A 80 -23.94 -7.95 -7.15
N LEU A 81 -22.63 -7.88 -7.43
CA LEU A 81 -21.97 -6.69 -7.97
C LEU A 81 -21.94 -6.72 -9.50
N THR A 82 -22.22 -5.57 -10.11
CA THR A 82 -21.97 -5.33 -11.54
C THR A 82 -20.47 -5.27 -11.84
N VAL A 83 -20.09 -5.44 -13.11
CA VAL A 83 -18.68 -5.35 -13.55
C VAL A 83 -18.03 -4.03 -13.13
N ASP A 84 -18.73 -2.90 -13.28
CA ASP A 84 -18.21 -1.59 -12.90
C ASP A 84 -18.04 -1.44 -11.38
N GLU A 85 -18.95 -2.02 -10.58
CA GLU A 85 -18.82 -2.04 -9.12
C GLU A 85 -17.64 -2.91 -8.68
N LYS A 86 -17.49 -4.10 -9.28
CA LYS A 86 -16.34 -4.99 -9.03
C LYS A 86 -15.02 -4.31 -9.36
N MET A 87 -14.91 -3.70 -10.56
CA MET A 87 -13.70 -3.00 -10.97
C MET A 87 -13.38 -1.84 -10.02
N ARG A 88 -14.38 -1.04 -9.67
CA ARG A 88 -14.21 0.07 -8.73
C ARG A 88 -13.73 -0.41 -7.36
N GLU A 89 -14.39 -1.38 -6.77
CA GLU A 89 -14.04 -1.89 -5.43
C GLU A 89 -12.69 -2.61 -5.41
N ALA A 90 -12.36 -3.35 -6.47
CA ALA A 90 -11.06 -3.98 -6.61
C ALA A 90 -9.95 -2.93 -6.70
N LEU A 91 -10.10 -1.89 -7.51
CA LEU A 91 -9.12 -0.80 -7.63
C LEU A 91 -8.96 -0.01 -6.32
N LEU A 92 -10.04 0.25 -5.59
CA LEU A 92 -9.97 0.87 -4.26
C LEU A 92 -9.22 -0.01 -3.25
N THR A 93 -9.41 -1.33 -3.31
CA THR A 93 -8.72 -2.29 -2.44
C THR A 93 -7.22 -2.36 -2.71
N LEU A 94 -6.82 -2.15 -3.97
CA LEU A 94 -5.41 -2.11 -4.39
C LEU A 94 -4.71 -0.80 -4.03
N ASN A 95 -5.48 0.27 -3.76
CA ASN A 95 -4.91 1.53 -3.33
C ASN A 95 -4.57 1.41 -1.82
N ILE A 96 -3.39 0.85 -1.53
CA ILE A 96 -2.91 0.51 -0.16
C ILE A 96 -2.87 1.73 0.79
N SER A 97 -2.94 2.94 0.24
CA SER A 97 -2.72 4.28 0.84
C SER A 97 -3.65 4.71 2.00
N GLN A 98 -4.29 3.79 2.74
CA GLN A 98 -5.16 4.13 3.87
C GLN A 98 -4.94 3.23 5.10
N GLY A 99 -3.84 2.45 5.15
CA GLY A 99 -3.66 1.39 6.13
C GLY A 99 -2.35 1.47 6.92
N ALA A 100 -2.30 0.79 8.08
CA ALA A 100 -1.07 0.66 8.84
C ALA A 100 0.09 0.02 8.04
N GLY A 101 -0.23 -0.70 6.96
CA GLY A 101 0.73 -1.26 6.01
C GLY A 101 1.52 -0.24 5.19
N ASP A 102 1.07 1.02 5.08
CA ASP A 102 1.75 2.05 4.28
C ASP A 102 3.20 2.27 4.73
N LYS A 103 3.45 2.30 6.05
CA LYS A 103 4.80 2.43 6.58
C LYS A 103 5.72 1.26 6.20
N VAL A 104 5.16 0.06 6.10
CA VAL A 104 5.91 -1.14 5.71
C VAL A 104 6.22 -1.10 4.21
N ILE A 105 5.31 -0.56 3.40
CA ILE A 105 5.52 -0.36 1.96
C ILE A 105 6.51 0.77 1.67
N ASP A 106 6.47 1.87 2.42
CA ASP A 106 7.43 2.97 2.27
C ASP A 106 8.85 2.50 2.58
N GLU A 107 9.02 1.76 3.67
CA GLU A 107 10.28 1.12 4.03
C GLU A 107 10.75 0.13 2.96
N LEU A 108 9.83 -0.62 2.37
CA LEU A 108 10.14 -1.55 1.28
C LEU A 108 10.71 -0.81 0.05
N ARG A 109 10.31 0.44 -0.18
CA ARG A 109 10.79 1.28 -1.30
C ARG A 109 12.19 1.86 -1.07
N GLU A 110 12.76 1.73 0.13
CA GLU A 110 14.14 2.17 0.39
C GLU A 110 15.15 1.46 -0.53
N PRO A 111 16.21 2.15 -1.00
CA PRO A 111 17.18 1.56 -1.93
C PRO A 111 17.85 0.28 -1.42
N SER A 112 18.02 0.14 -0.09
CA SER A 112 18.54 -1.07 0.56
C SER A 112 17.64 -2.30 0.33
N ASN A 113 16.35 -2.08 0.10
CA ASN A 113 15.33 -3.11 -0.05
C ASN A 113 14.93 -3.35 -1.52
N ALA A 114 15.61 -2.74 -2.49
CA ALA A 114 15.23 -2.76 -3.92
C ALA A 114 14.94 -4.17 -4.49
N ARG A 115 15.73 -5.19 -4.11
CA ARG A 115 15.49 -6.58 -4.55
C ARG A 115 14.19 -7.15 -3.98
N LEU A 116 13.91 -6.88 -2.70
CA LEU A 116 12.69 -7.32 -2.05
C LEU A 116 11.49 -6.57 -2.64
N TYR A 117 11.62 -5.27 -2.87
CA TYR A 117 10.60 -4.47 -3.54
C TYR A 117 10.27 -5.05 -4.92
N GLN A 118 11.28 -5.31 -5.75
CA GLN A 118 11.08 -5.91 -7.07
C GLN A 118 10.37 -7.26 -6.99
N THR A 119 10.71 -8.10 -6.00
CA THR A 119 10.04 -9.38 -5.78
C THR A 119 8.58 -9.19 -5.38
N ALA A 120 8.29 -8.22 -4.51
CA ALA A 120 6.93 -7.89 -4.12
C ALA A 120 6.10 -7.34 -5.29
N LEU A 121 6.67 -6.49 -6.15
CA LEU A 121 5.99 -5.99 -7.35
C LEU A 121 5.57 -7.12 -8.29
N ILE A 122 6.47 -8.09 -8.52
CA ILE A 122 6.18 -9.29 -9.32
C ILE A 122 5.07 -10.13 -8.65
N GLN A 123 5.16 -10.34 -7.34
CA GLN A 123 4.14 -11.09 -6.60
C GLN A 123 2.77 -10.41 -6.68
N ILE A 124 2.70 -9.07 -6.59
CA ILE A 124 1.46 -8.31 -6.78
C ILE A 124 0.89 -8.58 -8.16
N ILE A 125 1.68 -8.45 -9.23
CA ILE A 125 1.18 -8.71 -10.60
C ILE A 125 0.65 -10.15 -10.70
N GLN A 126 1.43 -11.14 -10.23
CA GLN A 126 1.04 -12.55 -10.30
C GLN A 126 -0.22 -12.89 -9.49
N SER A 127 -0.48 -12.17 -8.39
CA SER A 127 -1.60 -12.46 -7.49
C SER A 127 -2.85 -11.65 -7.87
N ILE A 128 -2.68 -10.40 -8.31
CA ILE A 128 -3.77 -9.46 -8.55
C ILE A 128 -4.23 -9.46 -10.01
N ALA A 129 -3.31 -9.56 -10.97
CA ALA A 129 -3.67 -9.47 -12.38
C ALA A 129 -4.73 -10.51 -12.80
N PRO A 130 -4.67 -11.79 -12.36
CA PRO A 130 -5.70 -12.77 -12.69
C PRO A 130 -7.09 -12.39 -12.17
N LEU A 131 -7.17 -11.74 -11.01
CA LEU A 131 -8.44 -11.36 -10.37
C LEU A 131 -9.11 -10.22 -11.14
N LEU A 132 -8.35 -9.17 -11.47
CA LEU A 132 -8.86 -8.09 -12.31
C LEU A 132 -9.18 -8.58 -13.73
N ALA A 133 -8.36 -9.48 -14.29
CA ALA A 133 -8.61 -10.07 -15.60
C ALA A 133 -9.93 -10.85 -15.64
N LYS A 134 -10.31 -11.53 -14.55
CA LYS A 134 -11.61 -12.20 -14.43
C LYS A 134 -12.76 -11.21 -14.53
N ILE A 135 -12.66 -10.05 -13.88
CA ILE A 135 -13.66 -8.99 -13.96
C ILE A 135 -13.72 -8.41 -15.39
N VAL A 136 -12.57 -8.19 -16.02
CA VAL A 136 -12.51 -7.72 -17.41
C VAL A 136 -13.11 -8.74 -18.37
N GLN A 137 -12.84 -10.04 -18.19
CA GLN A 137 -13.44 -11.12 -18.99
C GLN A 137 -14.96 -11.15 -18.85
N GLN A 138 -15.49 -10.94 -17.64
CA GLN A 138 -16.92 -10.77 -17.41
C GLN A 138 -17.44 -9.56 -18.21
N GLY A 139 -16.79 -8.39 -18.08
CA GLY A 139 -17.15 -7.19 -18.84
C GLY A 139 -17.12 -7.37 -20.36
N VAL A 140 -16.18 -8.15 -20.89
CA VAL A 140 -16.14 -8.50 -22.33
C VAL A 140 -17.33 -9.38 -22.70
N SER A 141 -17.68 -10.37 -21.88
CA SER A 141 -18.84 -11.23 -22.13
C SER A 141 -20.17 -10.49 -22.07
N GLU A 142 -20.24 -9.42 -21.27
CA GLU A 142 -21.41 -8.55 -21.10
C GLU A 142 -21.43 -7.38 -22.11
N GLY A 143 -20.38 -7.23 -22.92
CA GLY A 143 -20.27 -6.16 -23.92
C GLY A 143 -19.93 -4.77 -23.35
N ILE A 144 -19.47 -4.71 -22.11
CA ILE A 144 -19.02 -3.49 -21.41
C ILE A 144 -17.60 -3.11 -21.86
N TYR A 145 -16.76 -4.12 -22.08
CA TYR A 145 -15.38 -3.98 -22.55
C TYR A 145 -15.20 -4.71 -23.88
N THR A 146 -14.19 -4.34 -24.67
CA THR A 146 -13.95 -4.94 -25.99
C THR A 146 -12.53 -5.47 -26.18
N THR A 147 -11.69 -5.43 -25.15
CA THR A 147 -10.31 -5.94 -25.24
C THR A 147 -10.26 -7.43 -25.56
N ALA A 148 -9.38 -7.82 -26.48
CA ALA A 148 -9.11 -9.22 -26.81
C ALA A 148 -8.08 -9.86 -25.87
N TYR A 149 -7.43 -9.08 -24.99
CA TYR A 149 -6.32 -9.51 -24.15
C TYR A 149 -6.54 -9.09 -22.68
N PRO A 150 -7.53 -9.65 -21.96
CA PRO A 150 -7.88 -9.18 -20.62
C PRO A 150 -6.72 -9.26 -19.62
N LEU A 151 -6.02 -10.39 -19.57
CA LEU A 151 -4.94 -10.60 -18.61
C LEU A 151 -3.74 -9.73 -18.94
N GLU A 152 -3.28 -9.78 -20.19
CA GLU A 152 -2.09 -9.05 -20.64
C GLU A 152 -2.29 -7.54 -20.51
N THR A 153 -3.50 -7.05 -20.79
CA THR A 153 -3.83 -5.62 -20.60
C THR A 153 -3.69 -5.24 -19.13
N ILE A 154 -4.23 -6.04 -18.21
CA ILE A 154 -4.13 -5.77 -16.77
C ILE A 154 -2.67 -5.87 -16.29
N GLU A 155 -1.91 -6.87 -16.70
CA GLU A 155 -0.49 -7.00 -16.33
C GLU A 155 0.32 -5.76 -16.74
N LEU A 156 0.09 -5.25 -17.96
CA LEU A 156 0.74 -4.04 -18.47
C LEU A 156 0.32 -2.79 -17.69
N LEU A 157 -0.97 -2.66 -17.38
CA LEU A 157 -1.48 -1.53 -16.59
C LEU A 157 -0.90 -1.53 -15.17
N LEU A 158 -0.87 -2.68 -14.50
CA LEU A 158 -0.27 -2.82 -13.17
C LEU A 158 1.24 -2.53 -13.20
N ALA A 159 1.96 -3.05 -14.19
CA ALA A 159 3.40 -2.78 -14.34
C ALA A 159 3.67 -1.29 -14.58
N ALA A 160 2.85 -0.62 -15.40
CA ALA A 160 2.95 0.81 -15.65
C ALA A 160 2.67 1.63 -14.39
N ASP A 161 1.61 1.30 -13.64
CA ASP A 161 1.27 1.95 -12.38
C ASP A 161 2.42 1.89 -11.36
N GLN A 162 2.95 0.67 -11.16
CA GLN A 162 4.02 0.42 -10.20
C GLN A 162 5.30 1.23 -10.49
N ASN A 163 5.67 1.36 -11.77
CA ASN A 163 6.90 2.03 -12.17
C ASN A 163 6.72 3.55 -12.29
N LEU A 164 5.57 4.00 -12.76
CA LEU A 164 5.31 5.42 -12.94
C LEU A 164 4.97 6.06 -11.60
N PHE A 165 3.88 5.65 -10.95
CA PHE A 165 3.36 6.35 -9.78
C PHE A 165 4.01 5.90 -8.47
N ASN A 166 4.41 4.63 -8.38
CA ASN A 166 4.77 3.99 -7.11
C ASN A 166 6.27 3.73 -6.92
N SER A 167 7.13 4.11 -7.87
CA SER A 167 8.57 3.85 -7.79
C SER A 167 9.35 4.82 -6.90
N GLY A 168 8.76 5.99 -6.56
CA GLY A 168 9.47 7.08 -5.89
C GLY A 168 10.61 7.69 -6.72
N ALA A 169 10.80 7.23 -7.96
CA ALA A 169 11.90 7.66 -8.83
C ALA A 169 11.64 9.02 -9.49
N PHE A 170 10.41 9.50 -9.46
CA PHE A 170 9.99 10.74 -10.08
C PHE A 170 9.42 11.71 -9.05
N THR A 171 9.82 12.98 -9.16
CA THR A 171 9.27 14.08 -8.37
C THR A 171 8.50 15.00 -9.31
N TRP A 172 7.17 14.96 -9.24
CA TRP A 172 6.30 15.79 -10.06
C TRP A 172 5.67 16.91 -9.26
N THR A 173 5.39 18.02 -9.93
CA THR A 173 4.41 18.98 -9.44
C THR A 173 3.01 18.37 -9.43
N LEU A 174 2.07 18.93 -8.66
CA LEU A 174 0.70 18.43 -8.60
C LEU A 174 0.02 18.45 -9.98
N ASP A 175 0.26 19.48 -10.79
CA ASP A 175 -0.28 19.61 -12.14
C ASP A 175 0.26 18.51 -13.07
N GLU A 176 1.56 18.22 -12.98
CA GLU A 176 2.23 17.17 -13.75
C GLU A 176 1.75 15.77 -13.37
N LEU A 177 1.54 15.51 -12.08
CA LEU A 177 0.99 14.25 -11.59
C LEU A 177 -0.46 14.10 -12.09
N THR A 178 -1.28 15.13 -11.93
CA THR A 178 -2.68 15.15 -12.37
C THR A 178 -2.80 14.87 -13.87
N ALA A 179 -1.96 15.50 -14.70
CA ALA A 179 -1.95 15.25 -16.14
C ALA A 179 -1.62 13.79 -16.48
N ARG A 180 -0.67 13.16 -15.77
CA ARG A 180 -0.29 11.76 -15.96
C ARG A 180 -1.38 10.80 -15.51
N VAL A 181 -2.02 11.06 -14.37
CA VAL A 181 -3.16 10.26 -13.90
C VAL A 181 -4.30 10.30 -14.92
N ARG A 182 -4.68 11.49 -15.43
CA ARG A 182 -5.72 11.60 -16.47
C ARG A 182 -5.34 10.81 -17.72
N ALA A 183 -4.09 10.91 -18.17
CA ALA A 183 -3.61 10.14 -19.31
C ALA A 183 -3.66 8.62 -19.04
N PHE A 184 -3.30 8.19 -17.83
CA PHE A 184 -3.32 6.79 -17.44
C PHE A 184 -4.75 6.23 -17.39
N ILE A 185 -5.70 6.97 -16.83
CA ILE A 185 -7.13 6.62 -16.86
C ILE A 185 -7.64 6.49 -18.28
N ARG A 186 -7.29 7.45 -19.15
CA ARG A 186 -7.64 7.37 -20.56
C ARG A 186 -7.02 6.14 -21.24
N MET A 187 -5.79 5.77 -20.89
CA MET A 187 -5.17 4.55 -21.38
C MET A 187 -5.89 3.29 -20.89
N ILE A 188 -6.33 3.23 -19.64
CA ILE A 188 -7.14 2.12 -19.11
C ILE A 188 -8.40 1.96 -19.98
N GLU A 189 -9.15 3.04 -20.19
CA GLU A 189 -10.37 3.01 -21.01
C GLU A 189 -10.11 2.52 -22.43
N LEU A 190 -9.11 3.10 -23.10
CA LEU A 190 -8.78 2.76 -24.49
C LEU A 190 -8.29 1.32 -24.63
N THR A 191 -7.49 0.83 -23.68
CA THR A 191 -6.91 -0.52 -23.75
C THR A 191 -7.92 -1.61 -23.37
N LEU A 192 -8.86 -1.33 -22.46
CA LEU A 192 -9.97 -2.20 -22.15
C LEU A 192 -11.10 -2.12 -23.20
N GLY A 193 -11.16 -1.03 -23.96
CA GLY A 193 -12.29 -0.71 -24.83
C GLY A 193 -13.55 -0.35 -24.03
N ALA A 194 -13.36 0.31 -22.88
CA ALA A 194 -14.45 0.80 -22.05
C ALA A 194 -15.00 2.13 -22.59
N GLN A 195 -16.18 2.52 -22.10
CA GLN A 195 -16.72 3.85 -22.37
C GLN A 195 -15.83 4.94 -21.73
N GLU A 196 -15.75 6.08 -22.39
CA GLU A 196 -15.07 7.25 -21.84
C GLU A 196 -15.79 7.75 -20.57
N GLY A 197 -15.02 7.98 -19.52
CA GLY A 197 -15.49 8.34 -18.18
C GLY A 197 -15.73 7.16 -17.24
N SER A 198 -15.63 5.90 -17.72
CA SER A 198 -15.86 4.70 -16.89
C SER A 198 -14.91 4.60 -15.70
N PHE A 199 -13.76 5.28 -15.73
CA PHE A 199 -12.75 5.23 -14.68
C PHE A 199 -12.47 6.59 -14.00
N ASP A 200 -13.33 7.60 -14.22
CA ASP A 200 -13.17 8.94 -13.64
C ASP A 200 -13.23 8.97 -12.10
N MET A 201 -13.84 7.95 -11.47
CA MET A 201 -13.84 7.84 -10.00
C MET A 201 -12.43 7.76 -9.40
N ILE A 202 -11.44 7.33 -10.18
CA ILE A 202 -10.03 7.30 -9.75
C ILE A 202 -9.50 8.73 -9.56
N LEU A 203 -9.91 9.69 -10.41
CA LEU A 203 -9.55 11.11 -10.27
C LEU A 203 -10.17 11.72 -9.01
N ASN A 204 -11.45 11.45 -8.77
CA ASN A 204 -12.17 12.04 -7.64
C ASN A 204 -11.53 11.65 -6.31
N ASN A 205 -11.06 10.40 -6.17
CA ASN A 205 -10.34 9.97 -4.98
C ASN A 205 -9.00 10.70 -4.80
N LEU A 206 -8.29 11.01 -5.89
CA LEU A 206 -7.02 11.73 -5.82
C LEU A 206 -7.21 13.19 -5.41
N ASP A 207 -8.27 13.85 -5.91
CA ASP A 207 -8.61 15.21 -5.52
C ASP A 207 -8.98 15.29 -4.02
N GLU A 208 -9.82 14.37 -3.54
CA GLU A 208 -10.16 14.27 -2.11
C GLU A 208 -8.94 14.01 -1.22
N GLN A 209 -7.99 13.18 -1.67
CA GLN A 209 -6.74 12.92 -0.94
C GLN A 209 -5.80 14.11 -0.96
N SER A 210 -5.69 14.82 -2.09
CA SER A 210 -4.89 16.03 -2.22
C SER A 210 -5.39 17.12 -1.26
N GLU A 211 -6.70 17.29 -1.17
CA GLU A 211 -7.32 18.20 -0.21
C GLU A 211 -7.07 17.80 1.25
N ARG A 212 -7.15 16.50 1.56
CA ARG A 212 -6.90 15.98 2.92
C ARG A 212 -5.45 16.20 3.35
N MET A 213 -4.48 15.88 2.49
CA MET A 213 -3.06 16.14 2.76
C MET A 213 -2.75 17.63 2.97
N CYS A 214 -3.40 18.51 2.20
CA CYS A 214 -3.28 19.95 2.37
C CYS A 214 -3.88 20.46 3.69
N ARG A 215 -4.99 19.86 4.16
CA ARG A 215 -5.60 20.19 5.46
C ARG A 215 -4.74 19.70 6.63
N GLU A 216 -4.17 18.50 6.53
CA GLU A 216 -3.30 17.93 7.57
C GLU A 216 -1.98 18.72 7.71
N HIS A 217 -1.37 19.16 6.61
CA HIS A 217 -0.19 20.05 6.64
C HIS A 217 -0.47 21.45 7.18
N LYS A 218 -1.70 21.96 7.02
CA LYS A 218 -2.11 23.26 7.61
C LYS A 218 -2.34 23.13 9.11
N GLY A 219 -2.94 22.03 9.58
CA GLY A 219 -3.18 21.78 11.00
C GLY A 219 -1.90 21.60 11.84
N THR A 220 -0.83 21.01 11.28
CA THR A 220 0.48 20.92 11.96
C THR A 220 1.20 22.26 12.05
N ASN A 221 1.02 23.14 11.06
CA ASN A 221 1.64 24.47 11.03
C ASN A 221 0.91 25.50 11.93
N GLU A 222 -0.41 25.41 12.07
CA GLU A 222 -1.17 26.28 12.99
C GLU A 222 -0.85 25.93 14.46
N ASN A 223 -0.76 24.63 14.78
CA ASN A 223 -0.47 24.19 16.15
C ASN A 223 0.98 24.50 16.59
N THR A 224 1.94 24.55 15.66
CA THR A 224 3.33 24.98 15.93
C THR A 224 3.51 26.51 15.95
N ALA A 225 2.62 27.26 15.32
CA ALA A 225 2.60 28.73 15.40
C ALA A 225 2.00 29.21 16.73
N GLU A 226 0.95 28.55 17.23
CA GLU A 226 0.35 28.88 18.53
C GLU A 226 1.30 28.58 19.71
N THR A 227 1.98 27.42 19.72
CA THR A 227 2.98 27.10 20.77
C THR A 227 4.21 28.01 20.74
N ARG A 228 4.67 28.47 19.57
CA ARG A 228 5.79 29.43 19.47
C ARG A 228 5.42 30.84 19.94
N THR A 229 4.15 31.21 19.85
CA THR A 229 3.69 32.54 20.27
C THR A 229 3.51 32.60 21.79
N GLU A 230 3.10 31.49 22.42
CA GLU A 230 3.02 31.37 23.90
C GLU A 230 4.41 31.33 24.56
N GLU A 231 5.38 30.56 24.03
CA GLU A 231 6.75 30.53 24.58
C GLU A 231 7.48 31.88 24.44
N GLN A 232 7.21 32.65 23.38
CA GLN A 232 7.78 33.99 23.20
C GLN A 232 7.14 35.04 24.12
N ALA A 233 5.87 34.87 24.50
CA ALA A 233 5.20 35.75 25.47
C ALA A 233 5.72 35.50 26.90
N GLU A 234 5.95 34.25 27.29
CA GLU A 234 6.48 33.90 28.62
C GLU A 234 7.95 34.29 28.79
N GLY A 235 8.78 34.15 27.74
CA GLY A 235 10.20 34.53 27.78
C GLY A 235 10.46 36.04 27.89
N VAL A 236 9.52 36.88 27.44
CA VAL A 236 9.60 38.35 27.56
C VAL A 236 9.17 38.82 28.95
N GLN A 237 8.20 38.15 29.58
CA GLN A 237 7.76 38.46 30.94
C GLN A 237 8.86 38.15 31.97
N ALA A 238 9.56 37.02 31.82
CA ALA A 238 10.65 36.62 32.72
C ALA A 238 11.91 37.52 32.68
N LYS A 239 12.09 38.31 31.61
CA LYS A 239 13.19 39.31 31.50
C LYS A 239 12.84 40.66 32.10
N ARG A 240 11.56 41.00 32.26
CA ARG A 240 11.12 42.26 32.90
C ARG A 240 11.21 42.21 34.42
N ASP A 241 11.02 41.05 35.03
CA ASP A 241 11.07 40.91 36.50
C ASP A 241 12.49 40.78 37.09
N ARG A 242 13.54 40.89 36.26
CA ARG A 242 14.95 40.81 36.67
C ARG A 242 15.75 42.12 36.46
N THR A 243 15.07 43.23 36.17
CA THR A 243 15.67 44.57 36.11
C THR A 243 14.96 45.50 37.08
#